data_AF-A0A6N4QEQ6-F1
#
_entry.id   AF-A0A6N4QEQ6-F1
#
_cell.length_a   1.000
_cell.length_b   1.000
_cell.length_c   1.000
_cell.angle_alpha   90.00
_cell.angle_beta   90.00
_cell.angle_gamma   90.00
#
_symmetry.space_group_name_H-M   'P 1'
#
loop_
_entity.id
_entity.type
_entity.pdbx_description
1 polymer ?
#
loop_
_entity_poly.entity_id
_entity_poly.type
_entity_poly.pdbx_seq_one_letter_code
_entity_poly.pdbx_strand_id
1 'polypeptide(L)'
;MVALTAVSFVGCAESSTKKNEDVTLLTYLVSNPHAPVGAQADCLVSAGLINSCIGAKIQLDAGANCSLVTIADNQAIGADYATIKTSVIKKYNELKCNIAENKYATASAAVDAFKDPLTFTSTADATSKVVFSAPTYY
;
A
#
# COMPACT_ATOMS: atom_id res chain seq x y z
N MET A 1 -16.81 19.15 37.21
CA MET A 1 -15.44 19.55 36.84
C MET A 1 -15.25 19.23 35.36
N VAL A 2 -15.10 20.27 34.55
CA VAL A 2 -14.85 20.17 33.10
C VAL A 2 -13.33 20.25 32.93
N ALA A 3 -12.75 19.21 32.34
CA ALA A 3 -11.41 19.28 31.78
C ALA A 3 -11.45 18.56 30.43
N LEU A 4 -11.88 19.31 29.41
CA LEU A 4 -11.80 18.92 28.01
C LEU A 4 -10.31 19.00 27.63
N THR A 5 -9.56 17.91 27.81
CA THR A 5 -8.18 17.84 27.36
C THR A 5 -8.17 17.76 25.84
N ALA A 6 -7.95 18.92 25.22
CA ALA A 6 -7.62 19.07 23.82
C ALA A 6 -6.45 18.14 23.49
N VAL A 7 -6.73 17.06 22.75
CA VAL A 7 -5.70 16.29 22.08
C VAL A 7 -5.17 17.20 20.98
N SER A 8 -3.96 17.68 21.19
CA SER A 8 -3.18 18.42 20.22
C SER A 8 -3.12 17.60 18.93
N PHE A 9 -3.88 18.06 17.93
CA PHE A 9 -3.63 17.72 16.54
C PHE A 9 -2.17 18.10 16.26
N VAL A 10 -1.29 17.11 16.29
CA VAL A 10 0.07 17.25 15.75
C VAL A 10 -0.14 17.71 14.32
N GLY A 11 0.26 18.96 14.06
CA GLY A 11 -0.06 19.66 12.84
C GLY A 11 0.23 18.78 11.63
N CYS A 12 -0.80 18.58 10.81
CA CYS A 12 -0.59 18.26 9.41
C CYS A 12 0.29 19.38 8.86
N ALA A 13 1.60 19.16 8.82
CA ALA A 13 2.50 20.05 8.13
C ALA A 13 1.98 20.15 6.70
N GLU A 14 1.58 21.35 6.30
CA GLU A 14 1.16 21.65 4.94
C GLU A 14 2.35 21.37 4.01
N SER A 15 2.46 20.12 3.55
CA SER A 15 3.40 19.68 2.52
C SER A 15 2.90 20.20 1.18
N SER A 16 2.99 21.51 1.01
CA SER A 16 2.69 22.30 -0.17
C SER A 16 3.67 21.96 -1.30
N THR A 17 3.42 20.84 -1.99
CA THR A 17 3.99 20.55 -3.31
C THR A 17 3.20 19.42 -3.95
N LYS A 18 1.95 19.66 -4.38
CA LYS A 18 1.13 18.78 -5.24
C LYS A 18 1.51 17.30 -5.17
N LYS A 19 1.61 16.73 -3.96
CA LYS A 19 1.78 15.30 -3.80
C LYS A 19 0.42 14.80 -4.22
N ASN A 20 0.39 14.02 -5.29
CA ASN A 20 -0.78 13.26 -5.69
C ASN A 20 -1.18 12.49 -4.43
N GLU A 21 -2.11 13.06 -3.64
CA GLU A 21 -2.50 12.49 -2.36
C GLU A 21 -2.96 11.08 -2.70
N ASP A 22 -2.43 10.09 -1.98
CA ASP A 22 -2.89 8.73 -2.18
C ASP A 22 -4.31 8.66 -1.62
N VAL A 23 -5.27 9.04 -2.48
CA VAL A 23 -6.68 9.12 -2.14
C VAL A 23 -7.16 7.75 -1.70
N THR A 24 -6.53 6.65 -2.14
CA THR A 24 -6.90 5.30 -1.74
C THR A 24 -6.51 5.01 -0.29
N LEU A 25 -5.29 5.39 0.12
CA LEU A 25 -4.83 5.25 1.50
C LEU A 25 -5.62 6.16 2.45
N LEU A 26 -5.89 7.40 2.02
CA LEU A 26 -6.70 8.35 2.80
C LEU A 26 -8.15 7.86 2.93
N THR A 27 -8.76 7.39 1.84
CA THR A 27 -10.13 6.84 1.85
C THR A 27 -10.21 5.62 2.74
N TYR A 28 -9.19 4.75 2.70
CA TYR A 28 -9.09 3.61 3.60
C TYR A 28 -9.06 4.03 5.07
N LEU A 29 -8.20 5.00 5.43
CA LEU A 29 -8.07 5.52 6.80
C LEU A 29 -9.36 6.20 7.30
N VAL A 30 -10.07 6.91 6.42
CA VAL A 30 -11.34 7.57 6.75
C VAL A 30 -12.49 6.55 6.91
N SER A 31 -12.48 5.48 6.12
CA SER A 31 -13.53 4.46 6.12
C SER A 31 -13.37 3.43 7.23
N ASN A 32 -12.21 3.37 7.90
CA ASN A 32 -11.93 2.44 8.99
C ASN A 32 -11.77 3.21 10.32
N PRO A 33 -12.67 3.04 11.29
CA PRO A 33 -12.63 3.77 12.56
C PRO A 33 -11.47 3.35 13.48
N HIS A 34 -10.75 2.27 13.14
CA HIS A 34 -9.62 1.76 13.89
C HIS A 34 -8.33 1.92 13.08
N ALA A 35 -7.25 2.31 13.76
CA ALA A 35 -5.93 2.34 13.15
C ALA A 35 -5.52 0.93 12.69
N PRO A 36 -5.03 0.76 11.45
CA PRO A 36 -4.61 -0.55 10.94
C PRO A 36 -3.43 -1.10 11.77
N VAL A 37 -3.44 -2.39 12.05
CA VAL A 37 -2.40 -3.09 12.83
C VAL A 37 -1.96 -4.39 12.14
N GLY A 38 -0.77 -4.88 12.49
CA GLY A 38 -0.24 -6.14 11.98
C GLY A 38 -0.15 -6.19 10.45
N ALA A 39 -0.57 -7.31 9.86
CA ALA A 39 -0.52 -7.55 8.42
C ALA A 39 -1.26 -6.48 7.60
N GLN A 40 -2.31 -5.87 8.15
CA GLN A 40 -3.03 -4.80 7.49
C GLN A 40 -2.22 -3.51 7.41
N ALA A 41 -1.53 -3.14 8.48
CA ALA A 41 -0.61 -2.00 8.45
C ALA A 41 0.53 -2.25 7.44
N ASP A 42 1.09 -3.47 7.43
CA ASP A 42 2.17 -3.84 6.52
C ASP A 42 1.73 -3.83 5.04
N CYS A 43 0.50 -4.28 4.78
CA CYS A 43 -0.12 -4.21 3.47
C CYS A 43 -0.29 -2.75 3.00
N LEU A 44 -0.85 -1.89 3.84
CA LEU A 44 -1.11 -0.48 3.50
C LEU A 44 0.18 0.31 3.28
N VAL A 45 1.23 0.04 4.06
CA VAL A 45 2.56 0.63 3.83
C VAL A 45 3.07 0.22 2.45
N SER A 46 2.94 -1.06 2.08
CA SER A 46 3.37 -1.56 0.78
C SER A 46 2.58 -0.92 -0.36
N ALA A 47 1.25 -0.83 -0.24
CA ALA A 47 0.39 -0.17 -1.21
C ALA A 47 0.73 1.32 -1.38
N GLY A 48 0.94 2.05 -0.28
CA GLY A 48 1.33 3.46 -0.32
C GLY A 48 2.69 3.70 -0.98
N LEU A 49 3.67 2.81 -0.75
CA LEU A 49 4.97 2.89 -1.42
C LEU A 49 4.83 2.65 -2.93
N ILE A 50 4.04 1.65 -3.34
CA ILE A 50 3.78 1.40 -4.77
C ILE A 50 3.04 2.58 -5.39
N ASN A 51 2.02 3.13 -4.71
CA ASN A 51 1.30 4.32 -5.17
C ASN A 51 2.18 5.55 -5.31
N SER A 52 3.18 5.71 -4.44
CA SER A 52 4.13 6.80 -4.58
C SER A 52 5.01 6.69 -5.84
N CYS A 53 5.21 5.46 -6.35
CA CYS A 53 5.84 5.19 -7.65
C CYS A 53 4.93 5.43 -8.86
N ILE A 54 3.63 5.69 -8.66
CA ILE A 54 2.67 5.90 -9.75
C ILE A 54 2.55 7.40 -10.03
N GLY A 55 2.82 7.79 -11.27
CA GLY A 55 2.61 9.16 -11.78
C GLY A 55 1.20 9.40 -12.34
N ALA A 56 0.40 8.34 -12.47
CA ALA A 56 -0.96 8.39 -12.99
C ALA A 56 -1.99 8.85 -11.94
N LYS A 57 -3.19 9.21 -12.43
CA LYS A 57 -4.37 9.43 -11.58
C LYS A 57 -4.93 8.12 -11.01
N ILE A 58 -4.87 7.05 -11.81
CA ILE A 58 -5.30 5.72 -11.39
C ILE A 58 -4.17 5.11 -10.57
N GLN A 59 -4.45 4.85 -9.30
CA GLN A 59 -3.53 4.27 -8.32
C GLN A 59 -3.98 2.86 -7.92
N LEU A 60 -3.14 2.11 -7.22
CA LEU A 60 -3.51 0.83 -6.62
C LEU A 60 -4.63 1.03 -5.61
N ASP A 61 -5.68 0.21 -5.68
CA ASP A 61 -6.76 0.24 -4.70
C ASP A 61 -6.32 -0.46 -3.41
N ALA A 62 -5.85 0.32 -2.45
CA ALA A 62 -5.47 -0.18 -1.13
C ALA A 62 -6.67 -0.79 -0.36
N GLY A 63 -7.90 -0.35 -0.61
CA GLY A 63 -9.09 -0.88 0.03
C GLY A 63 -9.39 -2.32 -0.39
N ALA A 64 -9.31 -2.61 -1.69
CA ALA A 64 -9.49 -3.96 -2.22
C ALA A 64 -8.31 -4.88 -1.87
N ASN A 65 -7.08 -4.39 -2.04
CA ASN A 65 -5.86 -5.18 -1.86
C ASN A 65 -5.49 -5.42 -0.38
N CYS A 66 -5.85 -4.49 0.53
CA CYS A 66 -5.56 -4.57 1.97
C CYS A 66 -6.82 -4.74 2.83
N SER A 67 -7.91 -5.23 2.25
CA SER A 67 -9.07 -5.67 3.00
C SER A 67 -8.67 -6.81 3.96
N LEU A 68 -9.32 -6.89 5.13
CA LEU A 68 -9.03 -7.95 6.10
C LEU A 68 -9.27 -9.35 5.51
N VAL A 69 -10.27 -9.48 4.64
CA VAL A 69 -10.60 -10.75 3.96
C VAL A 69 -9.48 -11.13 3.00
N THR A 70 -9.06 -10.21 2.12
CA THR A 70 -7.97 -10.45 1.15
C THR A 70 -6.68 -10.84 1.86
N ILE A 71 -6.36 -10.15 2.97
CA ILE A 71 -5.17 -10.45 3.77
C ILE A 71 -5.29 -11.83 4.41
N ALA A 72 -6.42 -12.13 5.05
CA ALA A 72 -6.65 -13.41 5.71
C ALA A 72 -6.54 -14.59 4.71
N ASP A 73 -7.12 -14.44 3.52
CA ASP A 73 -7.08 -15.46 2.47
C ASP A 73 -5.63 -15.72 2.01
N ASN A 74 -4.86 -14.65 1.76
CA ASN A 74 -3.46 -14.78 1.36
C ASN A 74 -2.58 -15.36 2.49
N GLN A 75 -2.80 -14.95 3.74
CA GLN A 75 -2.06 -15.48 4.90
C GLN A 75 -2.37 -16.96 5.13
N ALA A 76 -3.62 -17.38 4.92
CA ALA A 76 -4.03 -18.78 5.03
C ALA A 76 -3.25 -19.70 4.06
N ILE A 77 -2.79 -19.14 2.93
CA ILE A 77 -1.97 -19.85 1.93
C ILE A 77 -0.49 -19.47 1.98
N GLY A 78 -0.02 -18.83 3.06
CA GLY A 78 1.40 -18.64 3.36
C GLY A 78 2.00 -17.27 3.01
N ALA A 79 1.18 -16.25 2.71
CA ALA A 79 1.70 -14.89 2.55
C ALA A 79 2.16 -14.32 3.90
N ASP A 80 3.36 -13.73 3.92
CA ASP A 80 3.88 -12.96 5.06
C ASP A 80 4.01 -11.48 4.67
N TYR A 81 3.03 -10.68 5.11
CA TYR A 81 2.97 -9.26 4.81
C TYR A 81 4.13 -8.46 5.42
N ALA A 82 4.76 -8.92 6.51
CA ALA A 82 5.92 -8.25 7.09
C ALA A 82 7.16 -8.43 6.20
N THR A 83 7.35 -9.64 5.68
CA THR A 83 8.40 -9.97 4.70
C THR A 83 8.17 -9.27 3.36
N ILE A 84 6.92 -9.24 2.88
CA ILE A 84 6.53 -8.52 1.67
C ILE A 84 6.82 -7.03 1.81
N LYS A 85 6.38 -6.39 2.91
CA LYS A 85 6.68 -4.97 3.19
C LYS A 85 8.18 -4.69 3.14
N THR A 86 8.99 -5.53 3.78
CA THR A 86 10.46 -5.36 3.79
C THR A 86 11.03 -5.41 2.37
N SER A 87 10.53 -6.34 1.55
CA SER A 87 10.94 -6.49 0.14
C SER A 87 10.47 -5.33 -0.74
N VAL A 88 9.25 -4.82 -0.51
CA VAL A 88 8.70 -3.64 -1.18
C VAL A 88 9.50 -2.38 -0.82
N ILE A 89 9.84 -2.16 0.45
CA ILE A 89 10.71 -1.03 0.87
C ILE A 89 12.05 -1.09 0.16
N LYS A 90 12.68 -2.27 0.10
CA LYS A 90 13.95 -2.45 -0.61
C LYS A 90 13.80 -2.09 -2.09
N LYS A 91 12.78 -2.64 -2.77
CA LYS A 91 12.55 -2.38 -4.19
C LYS A 91 12.21 -0.91 -4.47
N TYR A 92 11.42 -0.27 -3.62
CA TYR A 92 11.10 1.16 -3.71
C TYR A 92 12.36 2.02 -3.72
N ASN A 93 13.31 1.74 -2.83
CA ASN A 93 14.58 2.46 -2.75
C ASN A 93 15.47 2.18 -3.97
N GLU A 94 15.48 0.95 -4.49
CA GLU A 94 16.20 0.59 -5.73
C GLU A 94 15.66 1.33 -6.96
N LEU A 95 14.33 1.41 -7.09
CA LEU A 95 13.64 2.08 -8.19
C LEU A 95 13.69 3.61 -8.08
N LYS A 96 14.08 4.15 -6.92
CA LYS A 96 14.17 5.60 -6.65
C LYS A 96 12.87 6.33 -7.03
N CYS A 97 11.73 5.76 -6.66
CA CYS A 97 10.41 6.30 -6.96
C CYS A 97 10.11 7.66 -6.31
N ASN A 98 10.94 8.09 -5.36
CA ASN A 98 10.91 9.43 -4.80
C ASN A 98 11.31 10.53 -5.82
N ILE A 99 11.89 10.15 -6.96
CA ILE A 99 12.25 11.02 -8.07
C ILE A 99 11.09 11.01 -9.08
N ALA A 100 10.59 12.18 -9.47
CA ALA A 100 9.39 12.31 -10.30
C ALA A 100 9.55 11.66 -11.69
N GLU A 101 10.75 11.74 -12.26
CA GLU A 101 11.12 11.18 -13.56
C GLU A 101 11.12 9.65 -13.58
N ASN A 102 11.21 9.01 -12.41
CA ASN A 102 11.24 7.54 -12.28
C ASN A 102 9.86 6.94 -12.04
N LYS A 103 8.79 7.77 -12.01
CA LYS A 103 7.44 7.28 -11.75
C LYS A 103 6.85 6.58 -12.97
N TYR A 104 6.09 5.53 -12.70
CA TYR A 104 5.38 4.77 -13.72
C TYR A 104 4.14 5.52 -14.21
N ALA A 105 3.91 5.48 -15.53
CA ALA A 105 2.77 6.11 -16.17
C ALA A 105 1.44 5.39 -15.90
N THR A 106 1.46 4.16 -15.36
CA THR A 106 0.27 3.37 -15.03
C THR A 106 0.47 2.58 -13.73
N ALA A 107 -0.63 2.25 -13.05
CA ALA A 107 -0.62 1.39 -11.88
C ALA A 107 -0.09 -0.02 -12.20
N SER A 108 -0.48 -0.59 -13.34
CA SER A 108 -0.01 -1.91 -13.77
C SER A 108 1.50 -1.96 -13.95
N ALA A 109 2.10 -0.94 -14.59
CA ALA A 109 3.55 -0.90 -14.77
C ALA A 109 4.31 -0.79 -13.44
N ALA A 110 3.74 -0.06 -12.47
CA ALA A 110 4.28 -0.05 -11.11
C ALA A 110 4.17 -1.44 -10.47
N VAL A 111 2.98 -2.06 -10.46
CA VAL A 111 2.79 -3.41 -9.88
C VAL A 111 3.72 -4.43 -10.52
N ASP A 112 3.92 -4.39 -11.83
CA ASP A 112 4.85 -5.26 -12.55
C ASP A 112 6.30 -5.06 -12.10
N ALA A 113 6.73 -3.82 -11.87
CA ALA A 113 8.06 -3.53 -11.33
C ALA A 113 8.25 -4.02 -9.88
N PHE A 114 7.17 -4.16 -9.13
CA PHE A 114 7.13 -4.74 -7.79
C PHE A 114 6.71 -6.21 -7.79
N LYS A 115 6.61 -6.89 -8.93
CA LYS A 115 6.08 -8.26 -8.99
C LYS A 115 6.86 -9.23 -8.10
N ASP A 116 8.19 -9.19 -8.15
CA ASP A 116 9.05 -10.06 -7.34
C ASP A 116 8.81 -9.87 -5.83
N PRO A 117 8.90 -8.65 -5.24
CA PRO A 117 8.66 -8.47 -3.81
C PRO A 117 7.21 -8.72 -3.38
N LEU A 118 6.27 -8.78 -4.31
CA LEU A 118 4.85 -9.08 -4.07
C LEU A 118 4.50 -10.55 -4.27
N THR A 119 5.45 -11.34 -4.76
CA THR A 119 5.24 -12.76 -5.04
C THR A 119 5.60 -13.61 -3.83
N PHE A 120 4.75 -14.58 -3.52
CA PHE A 120 5.04 -15.63 -2.53
C PHE A 120 4.65 -17.00 -3.10
N THR A 121 5.27 -18.05 -2.56
CA THR A 121 4.92 -19.43 -2.91
C THR A 121 3.78 -19.89 -2.00
N SER A 122 2.64 -20.24 -2.60
CA SER A 122 1.50 -20.75 -1.86
C SER A 122 1.84 -22.08 -1.18
N THR A 123 1.51 -22.21 0.10
CA THR A 123 1.64 -23.45 0.85
C THR A 123 0.54 -24.47 0.52
N ALA A 124 -0.53 -24.04 -0.15
CA ALA A 124 -1.67 -24.88 -0.50
C ALA A 124 -1.44 -25.69 -1.78
N ASP A 125 -0.82 -25.08 -2.80
CA ASP A 125 -0.66 -25.67 -4.14
C ASP A 125 0.77 -25.56 -4.72
N ALA A 126 1.73 -25.03 -3.95
CA ALA A 126 3.11 -24.77 -4.37
C ALA A 126 3.26 -23.83 -5.59
N THR A 127 2.22 -23.07 -5.95
CA THR A 127 2.26 -22.10 -7.04
C THR A 127 2.65 -20.70 -6.55
N SER A 128 3.27 -19.91 -7.42
CA SER A 128 3.55 -18.49 -7.12
C SER A 128 2.27 -17.65 -7.22
N LYS A 129 1.98 -16.86 -6.18
CA LYS A 129 0.86 -15.92 -6.12
C LYS A 129 1.39 -14.50 -5.88
N VAL A 130 0.69 -13.49 -6.40
CA VAL A 130 1.02 -12.07 -6.21
C VAL A 130 -0.05 -11.44 -5.32
N VAL A 131 0.35 -10.77 -4.23
CA VAL A 131 -0.62 -10.23 -3.24
C VAL A 131 -1.33 -8.96 -3.70
N PHE A 132 -0.82 -8.27 -4.71
CA PHE A 132 -1.44 -7.06 -5.25
C PHE A 132 -1.80 -7.20 -6.73
N SER A 133 -2.92 -6.57 -7.06
CA SER A 133 -3.38 -6.40 -8.42
C SER A 133 -3.63 -4.92 -8.71
N ALA A 134 -3.26 -4.49 -9.92
CA ALA A 134 -3.63 -3.18 -10.41
C ALA A 134 -5.15 -3.12 -10.67
N PRO A 135 -5.81 -1.98 -10.47
CA PRO A 135 -7.22 -1.83 -10.79
C PRO A 135 -7.46 -2.08 -12.29
N THR A 136 -8.57 -2.75 -12.59
CA THR A 136 -8.99 -3.09 -13.97
C THR A 136 -9.97 -2.09 -14.57
N TYR A 137 -10.29 -1.00 -13.86
CA TYR A 137 -11.26 -0.01 -14.31
C TYR A 137 -10.63 0.93 -15.36
N TYR A 138 -11.09 0.80 -16.60
CA TYR A 138 -10.78 1.67 -17.75
C TYR A 138 -11.66 2.91 -17.79
#